data_AF-A0A1S2T4G6-F1
#
_entry.id   AF-A0A1S2T4G6-F1
#
_cell.length_a   1.000
_cell.length_b   1.000
_cell.length_c   1.000
_cell.angle_alpha   90.00
_cell.angle_beta   90.00
_cell.angle_gamma   90.00
#
_symmetry.space_group_name_H-M   'P 1'
#
loop_
_entity.id
_entity.type
_entity.pdbx_description
1 polymer ?
#
loop_
_entity_poly.entity_id
_entity_poly.type
_entity_poly.pdbx_seq_one_letter_code
_entity_poly.pdbx_strand_id
1 'polypeptide(L)'
;MGQETSHETQSKMHAALSFYYAIYREDDLDAAKHFASERLSQLIEHYGSVSAVQRYVLNRYFDRVEISIDPSSFKQYLNRDDEQRVTLVFDGSYDGEMVKDRRDIVLVKEKNLWRVDQILDPRYRP
;
A
#
# COMPACT_ATOMS: atom_id res chain seq x y z
N MET A 1 -23.93 1.83 -15.62
CA MET A 1 -23.24 2.28 -14.39
C MET A 1 -22.30 1.23 -13.77
N GLY A 2 -22.24 -0.03 -14.26
CA GLY A 2 -21.38 -1.07 -13.65
C GLY A 2 -19.94 -1.19 -14.18
N GLN A 3 -19.56 -0.45 -15.23
CA GLN A 3 -18.23 -0.54 -15.85
C GLN A 3 -17.21 0.43 -15.23
N GLU A 4 -17.67 1.60 -14.78
CA GLU A 4 -16.83 2.69 -14.27
C GLU A 4 -16.28 2.40 -12.85
N THR A 5 -17.12 1.81 -11.99
CA THR A 5 -16.72 1.38 -10.64
C THR A 5 -15.70 0.24 -10.67
N SER A 6 -15.79 -0.65 -11.67
CA SER A 6 -14.85 -1.75 -11.86
C SER A 6 -13.45 -1.24 -12.26
N HIS A 7 -13.37 -0.35 -13.25
CA HIS A 7 -12.10 0.20 -13.72
C HIS A 7 -11.40 1.07 -12.67
N GLU A 8 -12.16 1.85 -11.89
CA GLU A 8 -11.58 2.64 -10.81
C GLU A 8 -11.05 1.75 -9.68
N THR A 9 -11.80 0.69 -9.31
CA THR A 9 -11.35 -0.28 -8.29
C THR A 9 -10.08 -1.00 -8.73
N GLN A 10 -10.00 -1.40 -10.00
CA GLN A 10 -8.78 -1.98 -10.57
C GLN A 10 -7.59 -1.01 -10.50
N SER A 11 -7.81 0.28 -10.79
CA SER A 11 -6.76 1.30 -10.68
C SER A 11 -6.26 1.48 -9.25
N LYS A 12 -7.18 1.50 -8.27
CA LYS A 12 -6.85 1.56 -6.83
C LYS A 12 -6.03 0.34 -6.39
N MET A 13 -6.47 -0.86 -6.79
CA MET A 13 -5.77 -2.11 -6.48
C MET A 13 -4.39 -2.17 -7.12
N HIS A 14 -4.27 -1.74 -8.39
CA HIS A 14 -3.00 -1.68 -9.09
C HIS A 14 -2.00 -0.78 -8.36
N ALA A 15 -2.41 0.43 -7.97
CA ALA A 15 -1.55 1.34 -7.22
C ALA A 15 -1.05 0.71 -5.91
N ALA A 16 -1.94 0.10 -5.14
CA ALA A 16 -1.58 -0.56 -3.88
C ALA A 16 -0.64 -1.75 -4.07
N LEU A 17 -0.95 -2.67 -5.00
CA LEU A 17 -0.13 -3.86 -5.24
C LEU A 17 1.23 -3.50 -5.81
N SER A 18 1.28 -2.62 -6.81
CA SER A 18 2.53 -2.19 -7.43
C SER A 18 3.45 -1.47 -6.45
N PHE A 19 2.91 -0.63 -5.55
CA PHE A 19 3.68 -0.02 -4.47
C PHE A 19 4.39 -1.07 -3.60
N TYR A 20 3.65 -2.07 -3.12
CA TYR A 20 4.23 -3.06 -2.22
C TYR A 20 5.13 -4.08 -2.93
N TYR A 21 4.84 -4.44 -4.18
CA TYR A 21 5.70 -5.34 -4.96
C TYR A 21 7.01 -4.68 -5.37
N ALA A 22 7.01 -3.38 -5.69
CA ALA A 22 8.24 -2.64 -5.88
C ALA A 22 9.17 -2.75 -4.65
N ILE A 23 8.61 -2.69 -3.44
CA ILE A 23 9.37 -2.76 -2.18
C ILE A 23 9.77 -4.20 -1.80
N TYR A 24 8.86 -5.17 -1.85
CA TYR A 24 9.10 -6.52 -1.31
C TYR A 24 9.62 -7.52 -2.34
N ARG A 25 9.43 -7.27 -3.64
CA ARG A 25 9.85 -8.19 -4.71
C ARG A 25 10.93 -7.62 -5.60
N GLU A 26 10.84 -6.34 -5.93
CA GLU A 26 11.74 -5.71 -6.91
C GLU A 26 12.91 -4.99 -6.24
N ASP A 27 12.85 -4.73 -4.93
CA ASP A 27 13.86 -3.99 -4.17
C ASP A 27 14.11 -2.57 -4.76
N ASP A 28 13.06 -1.94 -5.30
CA ASP A 28 13.12 -0.70 -6.06
C ASP A 28 12.24 0.40 -5.43
N LEU A 29 12.91 1.36 -4.77
CA LEU A 29 12.23 2.51 -4.17
C LEU A 29 11.78 3.55 -5.19
N ASP A 30 12.42 3.67 -6.34
CA ASP A 30 12.00 4.59 -7.40
C ASP A 30 10.70 4.11 -8.04
N ALA A 31 10.61 2.81 -8.31
CA ALA A 31 9.37 2.16 -8.73
C ALA A 31 8.27 2.34 -7.68
N ALA A 32 8.57 2.13 -6.39
CA ALA A 32 7.59 2.32 -5.32
C ALA A 32 7.06 3.77 -5.26
N LYS A 33 7.96 4.76 -5.40
CA LYS A 33 7.59 6.19 -5.40
C LYS A 33 6.63 6.55 -6.53
N HIS A 34 6.66 5.86 -7.67
CA HIS A 34 5.68 6.10 -8.74
C HIS A 34 4.24 5.79 -8.34
N PHE A 35 4.04 4.91 -7.36
CA PHE A 35 2.73 4.54 -6.82
C PHE A 35 2.43 5.17 -5.46
N ALA A 36 3.34 5.99 -4.93
CA ALA A 36 3.19 6.72 -3.68
C ALA A 36 2.76 8.16 -3.92
N SER A 37 2.03 8.74 -2.96
CA SER A 37 1.73 10.18 -2.93
C SER A 37 3.03 10.98 -2.83
N GLU A 38 2.97 12.29 -3.08
CA GLU A 38 4.14 13.15 -2.90
C GLU A 38 4.68 13.06 -1.46
N ARG A 39 3.79 13.07 -0.47
CA ARG A 39 4.14 12.98 0.94
C ARG A 39 4.81 11.65 1.29
N LEU A 40 4.25 10.52 0.85
CA LEU A 40 4.84 9.21 1.13
C LEU A 40 6.15 9.01 0.35
N SER A 41 6.25 9.56 -0.87
CA SER A 41 7.49 9.52 -1.65
C SER A 41 8.64 10.22 -0.94
N GLN A 42 8.40 11.40 -0.35
CA GLN A 42 9.40 12.11 0.45
C GLN A 42 9.82 11.32 1.69
N LEU A 43 8.89 10.59 2.32
CA LEU A 43 9.20 9.73 3.46
C LEU A 43 10.08 8.54 3.04
N ILE A 44 9.78 7.90 1.92
CA ILE A 44 10.59 6.82 1.34
C ILE A 44 12.00 7.31 1.02
N GLU A 45 12.10 8.46 0.35
CA GLU A 45 13.37 9.11 0.02
C GLU A 45 14.21 9.37 1.28
N HIS A 46 13.58 9.86 2.36
CA HIS A 46 14.26 10.12 3.62
C HIS A 46 14.91 8.87 4.23
N TYR A 47 14.26 7.71 4.14
CA TYR A 47 14.81 6.45 4.65
C TYR A 47 15.85 5.82 3.71
N GLY A 48 15.84 6.16 2.42
CA GLY A 48 16.92 5.94 1.45
C GLY A 48 17.27 4.50 1.08
N SER A 49 16.69 3.49 1.74
CA SER A 49 16.94 2.07 1.46
C SER A 49 15.69 1.23 1.71
N VAL A 50 15.52 0.16 0.93
CA VAL A 50 14.37 -0.74 1.04
C VAL A 50 14.27 -1.34 2.44
N SER A 51 15.38 -1.80 3.00
CA SER A 51 15.38 -2.37 4.36
C SER A 51 14.96 -1.36 5.43
N ALA A 52 15.31 -0.07 5.29
CA ALA A 52 14.87 0.98 6.20
C ALA A 52 13.38 1.31 6.01
N VAL A 53 12.91 1.36 4.75
CA VAL A 53 11.49 1.56 4.44
C VAL A 53 10.64 0.43 5.01
N GLN A 54 11.04 -0.83 4.80
CA GLN A 54 10.36 -1.99 5.38
C GLN A 54 10.32 -1.92 6.91
N ARG A 55 11.40 -1.46 7.57
CA ARG A 55 11.48 -1.32 9.03
C ARG A 55 10.60 -0.21 9.59
N TYR A 56 10.74 0.99 9.04
CA TYR A 56 10.31 2.22 9.70
C TYR A 56 9.05 2.80 9.07
N VAL A 57 8.78 2.49 7.79
CA VAL A 57 7.57 2.93 7.09
C VAL A 57 6.55 1.81 7.09
N LEU A 58 6.93 0.62 6.63
CA LEU A 58 6.01 -0.51 6.56
C LEU A 58 5.91 -1.27 7.88
N ASN A 59 6.88 -1.13 8.79
CA ASN A 59 6.96 -1.84 10.08
C ASN A 59 6.77 -3.36 9.94
N ARG A 60 7.28 -3.96 8.86
CA ARG A 60 7.22 -5.41 8.61
C ARG A 60 8.27 -5.83 7.59
N TYR A 61 8.91 -6.96 7.86
CA TYR A 61 9.82 -7.62 6.93
C TYR A 61 9.19 -8.91 6.42
N PHE A 62 9.45 -9.21 5.16
CA PHE A 62 9.15 -10.50 4.54
C PHE A 62 10.31 -10.87 3.62
N ASP A 63 10.73 -12.12 3.66
CA ASP A 63 11.68 -12.68 2.69
C ASP A 63 10.97 -12.97 1.36
N ARG A 64 9.72 -13.43 1.46
CA ARG A 64 8.79 -13.65 0.35
C ARG A 64 7.39 -13.33 0.83
N VAL A 65 6.59 -12.67 0.00
CA VAL A 65 5.21 -12.33 0.33
C VAL A 65 4.32 -12.33 -0.88
N GLU A 66 3.12 -12.87 -0.72
CA GLU A 66 1.97 -12.68 -1.59
C GLU A 66 1.04 -11.65 -0.95
N ILE A 67 0.56 -10.70 -1.75
CA ILE A 67 -0.27 -9.61 -1.26
C ILE A 67 -1.60 -9.65 -1.99
N SER A 68 -2.67 -9.66 -1.22
CA SER A 68 -4.03 -9.68 -1.74
C SER A 68 -4.85 -8.53 -1.15
N ILE A 69 -5.83 -8.08 -1.92
CA ILE A 69 -6.73 -7.00 -1.55
C ILE A 69 -8.15 -7.56 -1.63
N ASP A 70 -8.94 -7.30 -0.59
CA ASP A 70 -10.37 -7.55 -0.63
C ASP A 70 -11.08 -6.33 -1.24
N PRO A 71 -11.65 -6.42 -2.47
CA PRO A 71 -12.31 -5.29 -3.11
C PRO A 71 -13.55 -4.81 -2.34
N SER A 72 -14.13 -5.64 -1.48
CA SER A 72 -15.26 -5.24 -0.64
C SER A 72 -14.83 -4.38 0.56
N SER A 73 -13.53 -4.33 0.86
CA SER A 73 -12.98 -3.54 1.98
C SER A 73 -12.77 -2.06 1.66
N PHE A 74 -12.93 -1.65 0.40
CA PHE A 74 -12.83 -0.26 -0.01
C PHE A 74 -13.93 0.58 0.64
N LYS A 75 -13.54 1.70 1.24
CA LYS A 75 -14.45 2.69 1.82
C LYS A 75 -13.85 4.09 1.79
N GLN A 76 -14.70 5.11 1.78
CA GLN A 76 -14.26 6.49 1.96
C GLN A 76 -13.47 6.65 3.26
N TYR A 77 -12.42 7.46 3.19
CA TYR A 77 -11.63 7.85 4.36
C TYR A 77 -11.96 9.29 4.73
N LEU A 78 -12.27 9.54 6.01
CA LEU A 78 -12.62 10.87 6.55
C LEU A 78 -13.73 11.62 5.77
N ASN A 79 -14.67 10.89 5.16
CA ASN A 79 -15.76 11.44 4.33
C ASN A 79 -15.29 12.25 3.11
N ARG A 80 -14.10 11.91 2.57
CA ARG A 80 -13.55 12.54 1.38
C ARG A 80 -13.62 11.57 0.20
N ASP A 81 -14.08 12.06 -0.96
CA ASP A 81 -14.24 11.23 -2.16
C ASP A 81 -12.91 10.91 -2.84
N ASP A 82 -11.92 11.78 -2.67
CA ASP A 82 -10.56 11.65 -3.18
C ASP A 82 -9.66 10.78 -2.31
N GLU A 83 -10.16 10.29 -1.17
CA GLU A 83 -9.42 9.43 -0.24
C GLU A 83 -10.18 8.12 0.02
N GLN A 84 -9.49 6.99 -0.11
CA GLN A 84 -10.08 5.66 0.05
C GLN A 84 -9.22 4.80 0.95
N ARG A 85 -9.85 4.16 1.94
CA ARG A 85 -9.20 3.15 2.77
C ARG A 85 -9.45 1.76 2.21
N VAL A 86 -8.44 0.90 2.27
CA VAL A 86 -8.54 -0.51 1.87
C VAL A 86 -7.67 -1.39 2.76
N THR A 87 -8.09 -2.64 2.97
CA THR A 87 -7.32 -3.64 3.70
C THR A 87 -6.53 -4.53 2.75
N LEU A 88 -5.23 -4.66 3.00
CA LEU A 88 -4.33 -5.62 2.38
C LEU A 88 -4.08 -6.80 3.32
N VAL A 89 -3.98 -7.99 2.73
CA VAL A 89 -3.58 -9.21 3.40
C VAL A 89 -2.24 -9.65 2.84
N PHE A 90 -1.26 -9.78 3.73
CA PHE A 90 0.08 -10.25 3.45
C PHE A 90 0.18 -11.69 3.93
N ASP A 91 0.56 -12.59 3.04
CA ASP A 91 0.84 -14.00 3.34
C ASP A 91 2.26 -14.29 2.88
N GLY A 92 3.19 -14.46 3.81
CA GLY A 92 4.60 -14.53 3.49
C GLY A 92 5.41 -15.30 4.52
N SER A 93 6.72 -15.28 4.34
CA SER A 93 7.68 -15.85 5.28
C SER A 93 8.66 -14.81 5.76
N TYR A 94 9.09 -14.92 7.01
CA TYR A 94 10.18 -14.16 7.58
C TYR A 94 11.02 -15.08 8.47
N ASP A 95 12.32 -15.16 8.20
CA ASP A 95 13.28 -16.01 8.93
C ASP A 95 12.86 -17.50 8.95
N GLY A 96 12.28 -17.97 7.84
CA GLY A 96 11.79 -19.34 7.68
C GLY A 96 10.44 -19.64 8.32
N GLU A 97 9.82 -18.69 9.03
CA GLU A 97 8.48 -18.84 9.60
C GLU A 97 7.40 -18.21 8.72
N MET A 98 6.25 -18.88 8.60
CA MET A 98 5.09 -18.33 7.91
C MET A 98 4.43 -17.24 8.75
N VAL A 99 4.25 -16.06 8.17
CA VAL A 99 3.66 -14.88 8.81
C VAL A 99 2.51 -14.37 7.96
N LYS A 100 1.36 -14.17 8.62
CA LYS A 100 0.20 -13.49 8.02
C LYS A 100 -0.01 -12.15 8.69
N ASP A 101 -0.16 -11.10 7.89
CA ASP A 101 -0.41 -9.74 8.38
C ASP A 101 -1.58 -9.11 7.63
N ARG A 102 -2.28 -8.18 8.28
CA ARG A 102 -3.32 -7.38 7.65
C ARG A 102 -3.08 -5.92 7.94
N ARG A 103 -3.08 -5.09 6.89
CA ARG A 103 -2.88 -3.65 7.03
C ARG A 103 -3.93 -2.87 6.29
N ASP A 104 -4.33 -1.78 6.90
CA ASP A 104 -5.14 -0.79 6.22
C ASP A 104 -4.23 0.30 5.65
N ILE A 105 -4.49 0.72 4.42
CA ILE A 105 -3.83 1.88 3.83
C ILE A 105 -4.86 2.92 3.42
N VAL A 106 -4.40 4.15 3.23
CA VAL A 106 -5.15 5.22 2.57
C VAL A 106 -4.56 5.43 1.19
N LEU A 107 -5.42 5.40 0.20
CA LEU A 107 -5.16 5.81 -1.17
C LEU A 107 -5.70 7.22 -1.38
N VAL A 108 -4.96 8.04 -2.13
CA VAL A 108 -5.38 9.38 -2.52
C VAL A 108 -5.38 9.51 -4.05
N LYS A 109 -6.28 10.32 -4.60
CA LYS A 109 -6.33 10.62 -6.03
C LYS A 109 -5.55 11.90 -6.34
N GLU A 110 -4.31 11.75 -6.82
CA GLU A 110 -3.44 12.87 -7.21
C GLU A 110 -3.24 12.89 -8.73
N LYS A 111 -3.47 14.04 -9.37
CA LYS A 111 -3.29 14.20 -10.83
C LYS A 111 -3.99 13.10 -11.63
N ASN A 112 -5.20 12.73 -11.18
CA ASN A 112 -6.04 11.69 -11.77
C ASN A 112 -5.50 10.25 -11.66
N LEU A 113 -4.50 10.00 -10.79
CA LEU A 113 -3.95 8.68 -10.49
C LEU A 113 -4.15 8.35 -9.01
N TRP A 114 -4.48 7.10 -8.71
CA TRP A 114 -4.52 6.62 -7.34
C TRP A 114 -3.11 6.33 -6.85
N ARG A 115 -2.81 6.75 -5.62
CA ARG A 115 -1.50 6.60 -5.00
C ARG A 115 -1.63 6.21 -3.54
N VAL A 116 -0.69 5.43 -3.02
CA VAL A 116 -0.59 5.10 -1.59
C VAL A 116 -0.11 6.33 -0.84
N ASP A 117 -0.89 6.78 0.15
CA ASP A 117 -0.54 7.94 0.97
C ASP A 117 -0.18 7.52 2.39
N GLN A 118 -1.03 6.73 3.06
CA GLN A 118 -0.81 6.36 4.46
C GLN A 118 -0.85 4.86 4.65
N ILE A 119 -0.01 4.39 5.56
CA ILE A 119 -0.05 3.03 6.09
C ILE A 119 -0.58 3.18 7.50
N LEU A 120 -1.79 2.66 7.73
CA LEU A 120 -2.44 2.75 9.03
C LEU A 120 -1.91 1.63 9.90
N ASP A 121 -1.30 1.98 11.02
CA ASP A 121 -0.89 1.02 12.03
C ASP A 121 -2.15 0.42 12.69
N PRO A 122 -2.28 -0.91 12.82
CA PRO A 122 -3.40 -1.52 13.53
C PRO A 122 -3.57 -1.01 14.97
N ARG A 123 -2.52 -0.47 15.60
CA ARG A 123 -2.57 0.14 16.95
C ARG A 123 -3.27 1.50 17.00
N TYR A 124 -3.44 2.18 15.87
CA TYR A 124 -4.10 3.47 15.76
C TYR A 124 -5.32 3.36 14.85
N ARG A 125 -6.33 2.64 15.33
CA ARG A 125 -7.68 2.71 14.78
C ARG A 125 -8.46 3.72 15.64
N PRO A 126 -8.86 4.89 15.10
CA PRO A 126 -9.78 5.79 15.81
C PRO A 126 -11.14 5.12 16.05
#